data_AF-A0A072TQ93-F1
#
_entry.id   AF-A0A072TQ93-F1
#
_cell.length_a   1.000
_cell.length_b   1.000
_cell.length_c   1.000
_cell.angle_alpha   90.00
_cell.angle_beta   90.00
_cell.angle_gamma   90.00
#
_symmetry.space_group_name_H-M   'P 1'
#
loop_
_entity.id
_entity.type
_entity.pdbx_description
1 polymer ?
#
loop_
_entity_poly.entity_id
_entity_poly.type
_entity_poly.pdbx_seq_one_letter_code
_entity_poly.pdbx_strand_id
1 'polypeptide(L)'
;MSTNTPSQLPDSGAQTNPNPVVSPSLVNFYRITKVLDRLANHFLPGNPTDSFDFFNLCLSLSRGIDYALANGEIPQKANELPILMKQMYQRKTDELSLAAVMVLMISVKNACTNGWFQKEDAEELLTIAEEIGKIYCTLGNAIAEPNSCHPAVLTIMERFYPYMKLGRVIVSIEAKPGYGASAVDFHITKNNVQPDKKIYLLVAQIDNIETSACLISPQHV
;
A
#
# COMPACT_ATOMS: atom_id res chain seq x y z
N MET A 1 -55.23 -33.89 -51.19
CA MET A 1 -54.16 -33.70 -52.19
C MET A 1 -54.01 -32.20 -52.39
N SER A 2 -52.90 -31.50 -52.22
CA SER A 2 -51.64 -31.66 -51.49
C SER A 2 -51.12 -30.21 -51.43
N THR A 3 -50.78 -29.69 -50.26
CA THR A 3 -50.11 -28.38 -50.14
C THR A 3 -48.84 -28.56 -49.32
N ASN A 4 -47.72 -28.18 -49.95
CA ASN A 4 -46.36 -28.23 -49.44
C ASN A 4 -46.19 -27.38 -48.18
N THR A 5 -45.49 -27.92 -47.18
CA THR A 5 -44.97 -27.17 -46.02
C THR A 5 -43.44 -27.34 -45.99
N PRO A 6 -42.64 -26.27 -45.81
CA PRO A 6 -41.20 -26.39 -45.71
C PRO A 6 -40.74 -26.80 -44.31
N SER A 7 -39.70 -27.63 -44.26
CA SER A 7 -39.05 -28.14 -43.06
C SER A 7 -38.44 -27.04 -42.19
N GLN A 8 -38.79 -27.08 -40.89
CA GLN A 8 -38.22 -26.26 -39.83
C GLN A 8 -37.10 -27.07 -39.14
N LEU A 9 -35.87 -26.53 -39.12
CA LEU A 9 -34.78 -27.04 -38.28
C LEU A 9 -35.05 -26.68 -36.81
N PRO A 10 -34.70 -27.54 -35.84
CA PRO A 10 -34.91 -27.24 -34.43
C PRO A 10 -33.90 -26.23 -33.90
N ASP A 11 -34.43 -25.32 -33.11
CA ASP A 11 -33.77 -24.27 -32.34
C ASP A 11 -32.80 -24.89 -31.32
N SER A 12 -31.50 -24.71 -31.55
CA SER A 12 -30.46 -25.11 -30.59
C SER A 12 -30.48 -24.14 -29.42
N GLY A 13 -31.10 -24.58 -28.32
CA GLY A 13 -31.15 -23.87 -27.05
C GLY A 13 -29.76 -23.40 -26.61
N ALA A 14 -29.62 -22.09 -26.46
CA ALA A 14 -28.49 -21.46 -25.81
C ALA A 14 -28.45 -21.89 -24.34
N GLN A 15 -27.58 -22.85 -24.03
CA GLN A 15 -27.15 -23.10 -22.65
C GLN A 15 -26.27 -21.92 -22.19
N THR A 16 -26.89 -20.94 -21.56
CA THR A 16 -26.16 -19.98 -20.73
C THR A 16 -25.75 -20.67 -19.44
N ASN A 17 -24.52 -21.18 -19.39
CA ASN A 17 -23.84 -21.44 -18.12
C ASN A 17 -23.47 -20.09 -17.50
N PRO A 18 -24.04 -19.66 -16.36
CA PRO A 18 -23.50 -18.53 -15.63
C PRO A 18 -22.35 -19.09 -14.79
N ASN A 19 -21.13 -19.06 -15.33
CA ASN A 19 -19.97 -19.13 -14.45
C ASN A 19 -20.08 -17.93 -13.49
N PRO A 20 -20.18 -18.14 -12.16
CA PRO A 20 -20.23 -17.01 -11.24
C PRO A 20 -18.93 -16.24 -11.38
N VAL A 21 -19.02 -15.02 -11.89
CA VAL A 21 -17.89 -14.10 -11.97
C VAL A 21 -17.50 -13.76 -10.53
N VAL A 22 -16.48 -14.43 -10.01
CA VAL A 22 -15.95 -14.19 -8.66
C VAL A 22 -15.43 -12.76 -8.63
N SER A 23 -15.94 -11.94 -7.71
CA SER A 23 -15.53 -10.53 -7.60
C SER A 23 -14.08 -10.43 -7.14
N PRO A 24 -13.30 -9.45 -7.64
CA PRO A 24 -11.93 -9.21 -7.19
C PRO A 24 -11.81 -9.02 -5.67
N SER A 25 -12.81 -8.37 -5.05
CA SER A 25 -12.89 -8.19 -3.60
C SER A 25 -13.03 -9.51 -2.85
N LEU A 26 -13.87 -10.43 -3.34
CA LEU A 26 -14.02 -11.76 -2.75
C LEU A 26 -12.72 -12.57 -2.83
N VAL A 27 -12.02 -12.51 -3.98
CA VAL A 27 -10.70 -13.13 -4.14
C VAL A 27 -9.69 -12.51 -3.15
N ASN A 28 -9.72 -11.19 -2.98
CA ASN A 28 -8.84 -10.51 -2.03
C ASN A 28 -9.10 -10.93 -0.58
N PHE A 29 -10.36 -11.00 -0.15
CA PHE A 29 -10.72 -11.44 1.20
C PHE A 29 -10.28 -12.88 1.47
N TYR A 30 -10.47 -13.77 0.49
CA TYR A 30 -9.97 -15.13 0.58
C TYR A 30 -8.44 -15.16 0.71
N ARG A 31 -7.72 -14.36 -0.09
CA ARG A 31 -6.25 -14.25 -0.01
C ARG A 31 -5.80 -13.77 1.37
N ILE A 32 -6.37 -12.67 1.89
CA ILE A 32 -6.02 -12.13 3.21
C ILE A 32 -6.22 -13.20 4.28
N THR A 33 -7.37 -13.86 4.27
CA THR A 33 -7.70 -14.94 5.23
C THR A 33 -6.66 -16.06 5.19
N LYS A 34 -6.36 -16.60 4.00
CA LYS A 34 -5.39 -17.68 3.86
C LYS A 34 -3.97 -17.29 4.23
N VAL A 35 -3.56 -16.06 3.90
CA VAL A 35 -2.23 -15.56 4.23
C VAL A 35 -2.09 -15.32 5.73
N LEU A 36 -3.13 -14.77 6.39
CA LEU A 36 -3.18 -14.63 7.85
C LEU A 36 -3.05 -15.99 8.56
N ASP A 37 -3.84 -16.99 8.16
CA ASP A 37 -3.77 -18.33 8.75
C ASP A 37 -2.36 -18.93 8.62
N ARG A 38 -1.74 -18.77 7.45
CA ARG A 38 -0.38 -19.27 7.20
C ARG A 38 0.67 -18.50 8.00
N LEU A 39 0.54 -17.18 8.13
CA LEU A 39 1.43 -16.39 8.99
C LEU A 39 1.31 -16.78 10.45
N ALA A 40 0.09 -16.98 10.96
CA ALA A 40 -0.13 -17.43 12.33
C ALA A 40 0.56 -18.78 12.61
N ASN A 41 0.58 -19.69 11.63
CA ASN A 41 1.28 -20.99 11.77
C ASN A 41 2.80 -20.86 11.96
N HIS A 42 3.42 -19.76 11.52
CA HIS A 42 4.86 -19.50 11.77
C HIS A 42 5.17 -19.18 13.24
N PHE A 43 4.15 -18.94 14.07
CA PHE A 43 4.29 -18.65 15.50
C PHE A 43 3.89 -19.83 16.40
N LEU A 44 3.45 -20.95 15.83
CA LEU A 44 3.14 -22.16 16.58
C LEU A 44 4.43 -22.86 17.06
N PRO A 45 4.47 -23.39 18.30
CA PRO A 45 5.62 -24.13 18.80
C PRO A 45 5.98 -25.33 17.92
N GLY A 46 7.26 -25.49 17.59
CA GLY A 46 7.78 -26.65 16.86
C GLY A 46 7.70 -26.56 15.34
N ASN A 47 7.27 -25.43 14.76
CA ASN A 47 7.26 -25.24 13.31
C ASN A 47 8.56 -24.55 12.84
N PRO A 48 9.40 -25.20 12.02
CA PRO A 48 10.57 -24.54 11.43
C PRO A 48 10.10 -23.40 10.52
N THR A 49 10.53 -22.18 10.83
CA THR A 49 10.20 -21.02 10.01
C THR A 49 11.07 -20.98 8.77
N ASP A 50 10.43 -21.12 7.62
CA ASP A 50 11.02 -20.77 6.34
C ASP A 50 10.97 -19.24 6.19
N SER A 51 12.13 -18.58 6.32
CA SER A 51 12.27 -17.13 6.19
C SER A 51 11.78 -16.61 4.82
N PHE A 52 11.94 -17.40 3.74
CA PHE A 52 11.48 -16.99 2.42
C PHE A 52 9.96 -17.04 2.31
N ASP A 53 9.32 -18.08 2.85
CA ASP A 53 7.86 -18.14 2.93
C ASP A 53 7.31 -17.00 3.80
N PHE A 54 7.90 -16.77 4.97
CA PHE A 54 7.50 -15.69 5.87
C PHE A 54 7.57 -14.31 5.19
N PHE A 55 8.67 -14.02 4.50
CA PHE A 55 8.85 -12.79 3.72
C PHE A 55 7.75 -12.63 2.67
N ASN A 56 7.49 -13.66 1.87
CA ASN A 56 6.48 -13.62 0.82
C ASN A 56 5.06 -13.47 1.38
N LEU A 57 4.78 -14.08 2.52
CA LEU A 57 3.50 -13.94 3.21
C LEU A 57 3.30 -12.50 3.71
N CYS A 58 4.32 -11.85 4.29
CA CYS A 58 4.25 -10.45 4.70
C CYS A 58 3.92 -9.53 3.50
N LEU A 59 4.63 -9.70 2.39
CA LEU A 59 4.38 -8.94 1.16
C LEU A 59 2.97 -9.21 0.59
N SER A 60 2.54 -10.47 0.58
CA SER A 60 1.22 -10.84 0.08
C SER A 60 0.11 -10.27 0.95
N LEU A 61 0.29 -10.22 2.26
CA LEU A 61 -0.69 -9.65 3.20
C LEU A 61 -0.75 -8.13 3.05
N SER A 62 0.40 -7.45 2.99
CA SER A 62 0.52 -6.02 2.74
C SER A 62 -0.27 -5.60 1.49
N ARG A 63 -0.03 -6.27 0.35
CA ARG A 63 -0.79 -6.04 -0.90
C ARG A 63 -2.29 -6.32 -0.77
N GLY A 64 -2.67 -7.25 0.11
CA GLY A 64 -4.07 -7.55 0.43
C GLY A 64 -4.75 -6.40 1.16
N ILE A 65 -4.08 -5.90 2.20
CA ILE A 65 -4.52 -4.77 3.00
C ILE A 65 -4.61 -3.51 2.14
N ASP A 66 -3.58 -3.20 1.35
CA ASP A 66 -3.56 -2.02 0.48
C ASP A 66 -4.71 -2.05 -0.54
N TYR A 67 -5.00 -3.22 -1.13
CA TYR A 67 -6.15 -3.39 -2.00
C TYR A 67 -7.45 -3.08 -1.26
N ALA A 68 -7.65 -3.65 -0.06
CA ALA A 68 -8.87 -3.45 0.70
C ALA A 68 -9.04 -1.97 1.09
N LEU A 69 -7.97 -1.32 1.56
CA LEU A 69 -7.94 0.12 1.87
C LEU A 69 -8.32 0.97 0.65
N ALA A 70 -7.71 0.69 -0.51
CA ALA A 70 -8.00 1.43 -1.74
C ALA A 70 -9.46 1.31 -2.19
N ASN A 71 -10.16 0.23 -1.80
CA ASN A 71 -11.56 -0.02 -2.08
C ASN A 71 -12.51 0.38 -0.92
N GLY A 72 -11.99 0.87 0.22
CA GLY A 72 -12.80 1.17 1.40
C GLY A 72 -13.41 -0.08 2.05
N GLU A 73 -12.76 -1.23 1.88
CA GLU A 73 -13.21 -2.53 2.37
C GLU A 73 -12.49 -2.90 3.67
N ILE A 74 -13.22 -3.49 4.62
CA ILE A 74 -12.64 -4.05 5.85
C ILE A 74 -12.77 -5.58 5.78
N PRO A 75 -11.66 -6.33 5.71
CA PRO A 75 -11.69 -7.79 5.73
C PRO A 75 -12.27 -8.32 7.05
N GLN A 76 -13.04 -9.42 6.98
CA GLN A 76 -13.66 -10.02 8.17
C GLN A 76 -12.64 -10.41 9.25
N LYS A 77 -11.44 -10.85 8.86
CA LYS A 77 -10.34 -11.22 9.75
C LYS A 77 -9.42 -10.06 10.14
N ALA A 78 -9.78 -8.81 9.85
CA ALA A 78 -8.93 -7.66 10.19
C ALA A 78 -8.63 -7.59 11.70
N ASN A 79 -9.56 -8.02 12.54
CA ASN A 79 -9.40 -8.09 14.01
C ASN A 79 -8.30 -9.07 14.48
N GLU A 80 -7.81 -9.97 13.63
CA GLU A 80 -6.69 -10.86 13.96
C GLU A 80 -5.32 -10.18 13.73
N LEU A 81 -5.27 -9.09 12.95
CA LEU A 81 -4.03 -8.37 12.64
C LEU A 81 -3.31 -7.84 13.89
N PRO A 82 -3.97 -7.21 14.88
CA PRO A 82 -3.30 -6.72 16.07
C PRO A 82 -2.51 -7.81 16.81
N ILE A 83 -3.12 -8.97 17.00
CA ILE A 83 -2.50 -10.10 17.70
C ILE A 83 -1.30 -10.61 16.90
N LEU A 84 -1.46 -10.79 15.59
CA LEU A 84 -0.39 -11.27 14.72
C LEU A 84 0.80 -10.30 14.70
N MET A 85 0.56 -9.00 14.59
CA MET A 85 1.65 -8.01 14.58
C MET A 85 2.42 -7.97 15.90
N LYS A 86 1.73 -8.11 17.04
CA LYS A 86 2.38 -8.23 18.35
C LYS A 86 3.30 -9.46 18.41
N GLN A 87 2.83 -10.60 17.90
CA GLN A 87 3.64 -11.83 17.82
C GLN A 87 4.86 -11.65 16.90
N MET A 88 4.66 -11.03 15.74
CA MET A 88 5.72 -10.71 14.78
C MET A 88 6.79 -9.81 15.41
N TYR A 89 6.38 -8.79 16.18
CA TYR A 89 7.29 -7.86 16.84
C TYR A 89 8.06 -8.50 18.01
N GLN A 90 7.38 -9.31 18.83
CA GLN A 90 8.01 -10.00 19.97
C GLN A 90 9.03 -11.05 19.53
N ARG A 91 8.83 -11.63 18.36
CA ARG A 91 9.78 -12.54 17.76
C ARG A 91 11.00 -11.70 17.36
N LYS A 92 12.10 -11.82 18.12
CA LYS A 92 13.40 -11.24 17.76
C LYS A 92 13.89 -11.87 16.46
N THR A 93 13.44 -11.33 15.33
CA THR A 93 13.72 -11.83 13.99
C THR A 93 15.03 -11.28 13.46
N ASP A 94 15.60 -11.97 12.47
CA ASP A 94 16.72 -11.45 11.67
C ASP A 94 16.33 -10.18 10.87
N GLU A 95 17.33 -9.47 10.35
CA GLU A 95 17.13 -8.18 9.65
C GLU A 95 16.21 -8.28 8.42
N LEU A 96 16.25 -9.40 7.67
CA LEU A 96 15.42 -9.58 6.47
C LEU A 96 13.94 -9.75 6.84
N SER A 97 13.69 -10.56 7.87
CA SER A 97 12.35 -10.73 8.43
C SER A 97 11.80 -9.42 8.97
N LEU A 98 12.62 -8.61 9.65
CA LEU A 98 12.22 -7.31 10.17
C LEU A 98 11.89 -6.32 9.04
N ALA A 99 12.62 -6.35 7.93
CA ALA A 99 12.30 -5.55 6.75
C ALA A 99 10.93 -5.94 6.15
N ALA A 100 10.62 -7.24 6.11
CA ALA A 100 9.32 -7.74 5.67
C ALA A 100 8.18 -7.28 6.60
N VAL A 101 8.43 -7.32 7.92
CA VAL A 101 7.49 -6.82 8.93
C VAL A 101 7.26 -5.32 8.76
N MET A 102 8.31 -4.54 8.48
CA MET A 102 8.19 -3.10 8.25
C MET A 102 7.28 -2.80 7.04
N VAL A 103 7.45 -3.52 5.93
CA VAL A 103 6.56 -3.38 4.76
C VAL A 103 5.11 -3.67 5.12
N LEU A 104 4.85 -4.75 5.88
CA LEU A 104 3.50 -5.05 6.36
C LEU A 104 2.97 -3.97 7.31
N MET A 105 3.81 -3.44 8.20
CA MET A 105 3.42 -2.40 9.16
C MET A 105 3.04 -1.10 8.47
N ILE A 106 3.60 -0.75 7.32
CA ILE A 106 3.16 0.43 6.54
C ILE A 106 1.68 0.26 6.12
N SER A 107 1.30 -0.91 5.62
CA SER A 107 -0.10 -1.21 5.27
C SER A 107 -1.01 -1.23 6.52
N VAL A 108 -0.55 -1.83 7.62
CA VAL A 108 -1.31 -1.90 8.88
C VAL A 108 -1.49 -0.52 9.52
N LYS A 109 -0.47 0.34 9.49
CA LYS A 109 -0.55 1.73 9.96
C LYS A 109 -1.63 2.50 9.20
N ASN A 110 -1.71 2.34 7.89
CA ASN A 110 -2.80 2.91 7.10
C ASN A 110 -4.17 2.33 7.49
N ALA A 111 -4.25 1.04 7.82
CA ALA A 111 -5.49 0.46 8.34
C ALA A 111 -5.91 1.05 9.71
N CYS A 112 -4.94 1.35 10.60
CA CYS A 112 -5.22 2.05 11.85
C CYS A 112 -5.86 3.43 11.59
N THR A 113 -5.27 4.24 10.69
CA THR A 113 -5.77 5.59 10.40
C THR A 113 -7.11 5.59 9.66
N ASN A 114 -7.49 4.48 9.02
CA ASN A 114 -8.78 4.28 8.36
C ASN A 114 -9.82 3.57 9.26
N GLY A 115 -9.56 3.43 10.56
CA GLY A 115 -10.55 2.95 11.52
C GLY A 115 -10.87 1.46 11.44
N TRP A 116 -9.93 0.63 10.98
CA TRP A 116 -10.12 -0.83 10.96
C TRP A 116 -10.17 -1.47 12.35
N PHE A 117 -9.54 -0.84 13.34
CA PHE A 117 -9.31 -1.42 14.66
C PHE A 117 -9.96 -0.58 15.76
N GLN A 118 -10.14 -1.20 16.93
CA GLN A 118 -10.47 -0.47 18.15
C GLN A 118 -9.31 0.49 18.50
N LYS A 119 -9.63 1.55 19.24
CA LYS A 119 -8.68 2.63 19.53
C LYS A 119 -7.41 2.10 20.21
N GLU A 120 -7.58 1.19 21.16
CA GLU A 120 -6.48 0.62 21.95
C GLU A 120 -5.54 -0.22 21.08
N ASP A 121 -6.09 -1.08 20.22
CA ASP A 121 -5.30 -1.87 19.28
C ASP A 121 -4.60 -1.00 18.23
N ALA A 122 -5.26 0.07 17.76
CA ALA A 122 -4.67 1.01 16.81
C ALA A 122 -3.48 1.76 17.42
N GLU A 123 -3.61 2.27 18.66
CA GLU A 123 -2.53 2.96 19.37
C GLU A 123 -1.32 2.04 19.60
N GLU A 124 -1.56 0.78 19.98
CA GLU A 124 -0.48 -0.19 20.17
C GLU A 124 0.22 -0.54 18.85
N LEU A 125 -0.54 -0.73 17.76
CA LEU A 125 0.01 -0.98 16.43
C LEU A 125 0.83 0.20 15.90
N LEU A 126 0.36 1.43 16.13
CA LEU A 126 1.11 2.63 15.78
C LEU A 126 2.43 2.72 16.56
N THR A 127 2.40 2.37 17.85
CA THR A 127 3.62 2.30 18.68
C THR A 127 4.62 1.29 18.11
N ILE A 128 4.17 0.07 17.76
CA ILE A 128 5.03 -0.95 17.12
C ILE A 128 5.60 -0.42 15.79
N ALA A 129 4.80 0.25 14.98
CA ALA A 129 5.25 0.83 13.72
C ALA A 129 6.36 1.88 13.91
N GLU A 130 6.23 2.73 14.93
CA GLU A 130 7.25 3.72 15.28
C GLU A 130 8.54 3.08 15.77
N GLU A 131 8.44 2.04 16.61
CA GLU A 131 9.61 1.33 17.13
C GLU A 131 10.40 0.63 16.03
N ILE A 132 9.72 -0.10 15.14
CA ILE A 132 10.36 -0.72 13.97
C ILE A 132 10.88 0.36 13.01
N GLY A 133 10.13 1.44 12.81
CA GLY A 133 10.51 2.55 11.94
C GLY A 133 11.82 3.23 12.36
N LYS A 134 12.07 3.38 13.67
CA LYS A 134 13.30 3.96 14.23
C LYS A 134 14.57 3.17 13.88
N ILE A 135 14.44 1.88 13.54
CA ILE A 135 15.58 1.03 13.15
C ILE A 135 16.05 1.40 11.74
N TYR A 136 15.13 1.79 10.86
CA TYR A 136 15.42 2.05 9.44
C TYR A 136 15.47 3.54 9.09
N CYS A 137 14.80 4.39 9.87
CA CYS A 137 14.64 5.81 9.55
C CYS A 137 15.13 6.69 10.69
N THR A 138 15.99 7.65 10.35
CA THR A 138 16.21 8.84 11.19
C THR A 138 15.05 9.77 10.91
N LEU A 139 14.01 9.73 11.75
CA LEU A 139 12.76 10.46 11.53
C LEU A 139 13.03 11.96 11.24
N GLY A 140 13.02 12.32 9.96
CA GLY A 140 12.98 13.70 9.51
C GLY A 140 11.58 14.25 9.74
N ASN A 141 11.48 15.57 9.93
CA ASN A 141 10.19 16.25 10.08
C ASN A 141 9.41 16.12 8.77
N ALA A 142 8.63 15.05 8.60
CA ALA A 142 7.68 14.94 7.51
C ALA A 142 6.56 15.97 7.77
N ILE A 143 6.48 16.97 6.89
CA ILE A 143 5.31 17.85 6.87
C ILE A 143 4.24 17.08 6.10
N ALA A 144 3.51 16.23 6.83
CA ALA A 144 2.42 15.43 6.29
C ALA A 144 1.11 16.23 6.19
N GLU A 145 1.19 17.55 5.91
CA GLU A 145 0.00 18.37 5.72
C GLU A 145 -0.39 18.41 4.23
N PRO A 146 -1.61 17.97 3.87
CA PRO A 146 -2.10 18.13 2.51
C PRO A 146 -2.05 19.60 2.11
N ASN A 147 -1.45 19.89 0.95
CA ASN A 147 -1.26 21.24 0.39
C ASN A 147 -0.22 22.15 1.08
N SER A 148 0.55 21.67 2.07
CA SER A 148 1.75 22.40 2.51
C SER A 148 2.87 22.19 1.47
N CYS A 149 2.99 23.12 0.53
CA CYS A 149 4.04 23.10 -0.48
C CYS A 149 5.17 24.04 -0.03
N HIS A 150 6.41 23.54 0.07
CA HIS A 150 7.55 24.41 0.37
C HIS A 150 7.66 25.49 -0.73
N PRO A 151 7.84 26.79 -0.42
CA PRO A 151 7.83 27.86 -1.42
C PRO A 151 8.80 27.63 -2.59
N ALA A 152 9.96 27.04 -2.31
CA ALA A 152 10.95 26.67 -3.32
C ALA A 152 10.40 25.75 -4.42
N VAL A 153 9.45 24.86 -4.11
CA VAL A 153 8.83 23.97 -5.11
C VAL A 153 8.05 24.78 -6.14
N LEU A 154 7.32 25.81 -5.72
CA LEU A 154 6.60 26.69 -6.64
C LEU A 154 7.58 27.40 -7.59
N THR A 155 8.66 27.96 -7.04
CA THR A 155 9.72 28.61 -7.84
C THR A 155 10.34 27.63 -8.85
N ILE A 156 10.62 26.39 -8.43
CA ILE A 156 11.16 25.34 -9.31
C ILE A 156 10.18 24.99 -10.42
N MET A 157 8.90 24.83 -10.10
CA MET A 157 7.86 24.51 -11.10
C MET A 157 7.73 25.63 -12.13
N GLU A 158 7.66 26.89 -11.69
CA GLU A 158 7.58 28.05 -12.60
C GLU A 158 8.80 28.16 -13.51
N ARG A 159 10.00 27.91 -12.98
CA ARG A 159 11.26 28.08 -13.72
C ARG A 159 11.56 26.91 -14.66
N PHE A 160 11.48 25.68 -14.17
CA PHE A 160 11.97 24.49 -14.88
C PHE A 160 10.84 23.65 -15.52
N TYR A 161 9.60 23.82 -15.07
CA TYR A 161 8.43 23.12 -15.60
C TYR A 161 7.29 24.08 -15.97
N PRO A 162 7.55 25.16 -16.75
CA PRO A 162 6.59 26.27 -16.95
C PRO A 162 5.27 25.86 -17.62
N TYR A 163 5.26 24.72 -18.33
CA TYR A 163 4.07 24.20 -19.01
C TYR A 163 3.34 23.12 -18.20
N MET A 164 3.85 22.75 -17.02
CA MET A 164 3.25 21.75 -16.14
C MET A 164 2.49 22.43 -15.02
N LYS A 165 1.22 22.06 -14.84
CA LYS A 165 0.41 22.52 -13.71
C LYS A 165 0.67 21.62 -12.50
N LEU A 166 1.14 22.21 -11.40
CA LEU A 166 1.29 21.50 -10.13
C LEU A 166 -0.10 21.10 -9.62
N GLY A 167 -0.31 19.79 -9.42
CA GLY A 167 -1.53 19.26 -8.82
C GLY A 167 -1.50 19.31 -7.29
N ARG A 168 -2.35 18.50 -6.67
CA ARG A 168 -2.34 18.30 -5.21
C ARG A 168 -1.01 17.68 -4.80
N VAL A 169 -0.33 18.29 -3.83
CA VAL A 169 0.83 17.67 -3.16
C VAL A 169 0.29 16.58 -2.22
N ILE A 170 0.67 15.34 -2.50
CA ILE A 170 0.26 14.16 -1.71
C ILE A 170 1.08 14.10 -0.42
N VAL A 171 2.39 14.32 -0.55
CA VAL A 171 3.32 14.30 0.58
C VAL A 171 4.54 15.17 0.28
N SER A 172 5.14 15.75 1.31
CA SER A 172 6.39 16.51 1.23
C SER A 172 7.32 16.11 2.37
N ILE A 173 8.60 15.94 2.07
CA ILE A 173 9.65 15.71 3.05
C ILE A 173 10.77 16.71 2.79
N GLU A 174 11.19 17.39 3.85
CA GLU A 174 12.44 18.14 3.84
C GLU A 174 13.50 17.30 4.55
N ALA A 175 14.49 16.84 3.78
CA ALA A 175 15.61 16.09 4.32
C ALA A 175 16.67 17.06 4.84
N LYS A 176 17.11 16.86 6.10
CA LYS A 176 18.26 17.59 6.64
C LYS A 176 19.56 17.06 6.04
N PRO A 177 20.58 17.90 5.83
CA PRO A 177 21.92 17.45 5.44
C PRO A 177 22.47 16.43 6.44
N GLY A 178 23.02 15.32 5.94
CA GLY A 178 23.62 14.26 6.76
C GLY A 178 23.46 12.87 6.17
N TYR A 179 24.01 11.87 6.85
CA TYR A 179 23.75 10.46 6.55
C TYR A 179 22.47 10.04 7.26
N GLY A 180 21.46 9.61 6.50
CA GLY A 180 20.20 9.13 7.04
C GLY A 180 19.21 8.77 5.94
N ALA A 181 18.14 8.09 6.34
CA ALA A 181 17.00 7.80 5.48
C ALA A 181 15.76 8.49 6.08
N SER A 182 15.03 9.22 5.23
CA SER A 182 13.74 9.79 5.58
C SER A 182 12.66 9.05 4.80
N ALA A 183 11.72 8.45 5.50
CA ALA A 183 10.57 7.78 4.91
C ALA A 183 9.29 8.45 5.39
N VAL A 184 8.31 8.52 4.49
CA VAL A 184 6.95 8.93 4.78
C VAL A 184 6.02 7.97 4.06
N ASP A 185 5.03 7.46 4.78
CA ASP A 185 3.94 6.69 4.24
C ASP A 185 2.76 7.60 3.89
N PHE A 186 2.07 7.26 2.82
CA PHE A 186 0.84 7.93 2.40
C PHE A 186 -0.10 6.92 1.77
N HIS A 187 -1.40 7.21 1.85
CA HIS A 187 -2.43 6.36 1.25
C HIS A 187 -3.14 7.10 0.12
N ILE A 188 -3.29 6.41 -1.02
CA ILE A 188 -4.04 6.91 -2.18
C ILE A 188 -5.32 6.08 -2.34
N THR A 189 -6.47 6.70 -2.07
CA THR A 189 -7.77 6.08 -2.30
C THR A 189 -8.15 6.15 -3.78
N LYS A 190 -8.96 5.20 -4.27
CA LYS A 190 -9.47 5.22 -5.66
C LYS A 190 -10.21 6.50 -6.01
N ASN A 191 -10.91 7.11 -5.04
CA ASN A 191 -11.65 8.36 -5.25
C ASN A 191 -10.73 9.58 -5.45
N ASN A 192 -9.47 9.50 -4.99
CA ASN A 192 -8.49 10.58 -5.13
C ASN A 192 -7.66 10.48 -6.42
N VAL A 193 -7.74 9.36 -7.15
CA VAL A 193 -6.99 9.16 -8.41
C VAL A 193 -7.86 9.60 -9.58
N GLN A 194 -7.42 10.65 -10.27
CA GLN A 194 -8.01 11.03 -11.55
C GLN A 194 -7.33 10.22 -12.66
N PRO A 195 -8.06 9.48 -13.52
CA PRO A 195 -7.47 8.56 -14.51
C PRO A 195 -6.50 9.23 -15.50
N ASP A 196 -6.67 10.53 -15.73
CA ASP A 196 -5.89 11.37 -16.63
C ASP A 196 -4.68 12.03 -15.96
N LYS A 197 -4.55 11.91 -14.63
CA LYS A 197 -3.46 12.54 -13.87
C LYS A 197 -2.39 11.52 -13.47
N LYS A 198 -1.15 11.90 -13.73
CA LYS A 198 0.03 11.13 -13.33
C LYS A 198 0.55 11.60 -11.98
N ILE A 199 1.07 10.66 -11.19
CA ILE A 199 1.78 10.93 -9.94
C ILE A 199 3.26 11.08 -10.28
N TYR A 200 3.91 12.12 -9.74
CA TYR A 200 5.31 12.43 -9.98
C TYR A 200 6.05 12.56 -8.65
N LEU A 201 7.31 12.12 -8.65
CA LEU A 201 8.27 12.39 -7.58
C LEU A 201 9.18 13.54 -8.04
N LEU A 202 9.18 14.64 -7.27
CA LEU A 202 10.10 15.75 -7.46
C LEU A 202 11.11 15.75 -6.33
N VAL A 203 12.40 15.67 -6.67
CA VAL A 203 13.50 15.77 -5.70
C VAL A 203 14.35 16.98 -6.08
N ALA A 204 14.56 17.88 -5.12
CA ALA A 204 15.34 19.08 -5.38
C ALA A 204 16.19 19.54 -4.19
N GLN A 205 17.33 20.17 -4.49
CA GLN A 205 18.18 20.87 -3.53
C GLN A 205 17.70 22.32 -3.40
N ILE A 206 17.20 22.69 -2.22
CA ILE A 206 16.53 23.99 -2.00
C ILE A 206 17.49 25.18 -1.86
N ASP A 207 18.79 24.93 -1.71
CA ASP A 207 19.85 25.93 -1.57
C ASP A 207 20.42 26.44 -2.91
N ASN A 208 20.10 25.79 -4.04
CA ASN A 208 20.62 26.15 -5.37
C ASN A 208 19.55 26.23 -6.46
N ILE A 209 18.37 26.77 -6.14
CA ILE A 209 17.21 26.82 -7.06
C ILE A 209 17.40 27.74 -8.29
N GLU A 210 18.53 28.46 -8.36
CA GLU A 210 18.88 29.33 -9.49
C GLU A 210 19.28 28.58 -10.75
N THR A 211 19.74 27.33 -10.61
CA THR A 211 20.23 26.53 -11.73
C THR A 211 19.54 25.17 -11.80
N SER A 212 19.52 24.54 -12.98
CA SER A 212 18.92 23.22 -13.15
C SER A 212 19.61 22.13 -12.33
N ALA A 213 20.80 22.40 -11.77
CA ALA A 213 21.50 21.50 -10.87
C ALA A 213 20.74 21.25 -9.55
N CYS A 214 19.74 22.08 -9.20
CA CYS A 214 18.87 21.78 -8.08
C CYS A 214 18.00 20.54 -8.30
N LEU A 215 17.73 20.15 -9.54
CA LEU A 215 16.86 19.02 -9.85
C LEU A 215 17.64 17.71 -9.77
N ILE A 216 17.20 16.80 -8.91
CA ILE A 216 17.84 15.51 -8.71
C ILE A 216 17.00 14.45 -9.40
N SER A 217 17.61 13.73 -10.34
CA SER A 217 17.02 12.51 -10.90
C SER A 217 17.36 11.34 -9.98
N PRO A 218 16.38 10.69 -9.33
CA PRO A 218 16.66 9.55 -8.47
C PRO A 218 17.28 8.42 -9.31
N GLN A 219 18.37 7.83 -8.83
CA GLN A 219 19.12 6.83 -9.61
C GLN A 219 18.41 5.48 -9.73
N HIS A 220 17.43 5.21 -8.87
CA HIS A 220 16.61 4.00 -8.90
C HIS A 220 15.18 4.37 -8.48
N VAL A 221 14.22 4.28 -9.42
CA VAL A 221 12.78 4.35 -9.16
C VAL A 221 12.12 3.15 -9.81
#